data_AF-A0AAD0Q9Y7-F1
#
_entry.id   AF-A0AAD0Q9Y7-F1
#
_cell.length_a   1.000
_cell.length_b   1.000
_cell.length_c   1.000
_cell.angle_alpha   90.00
_cell.angle_beta   90.00
_cell.angle_gamma   90.00
#
_symmetry.space_group_name_H-M   'P 1'
#
loop_
_entity.id
_entity.type
_entity.pdbx_description
1 polymer ?
#
loop_
_entity_poly.entity_id
_entity_poly.type
_entity_poly.pdbx_seq_one_letter_code
_entity_poly.pdbx_strand_id
1 'polypeptide(L)'
;MTDREAAVHAVEEQLEREYREWRAAGVDAVRTTVVDVEPHELVWIVSYQSEEYVRTGNTAFLLAGGGPYLVDRVDGGLHRIGVVSAVTGAWEDDYRSRIRGLPVRTAVDELHDALRAVATARGRLHAVRALRRKLPVLSPAEALAYVSGLTAGTVPAHLLEVATGELVEPLDPVDAVETVRPGRPR
;
A
#
# COMPACT_ATOMS: atom_id res chain seq x y z
N MET A 1 13.58 6.53 15.01
CA MET A 1 12.25 7.17 14.93
C MET A 1 12.44 8.57 14.38
N THR A 2 11.70 8.90 13.34
CA THR A 2 11.76 10.16 12.61
C THR A 2 10.67 11.09 13.13
N ASP A 3 11.04 12.29 13.56
CA ASP A 3 10.09 13.32 13.97
C ASP A 3 9.55 14.12 12.76
N ARG A 4 8.63 15.05 13.06
CA ARG A 4 7.96 15.88 12.04
C ARG A 4 8.95 16.79 11.30
N GLU A 5 9.90 17.40 12.00
CA GLU A 5 10.85 18.34 11.40
C GLU A 5 11.84 17.61 10.48
N ALA A 6 12.33 16.45 10.92
CA ALA A 6 13.16 15.58 10.09
C ALA A 6 12.41 15.10 8.84
N ALA A 7 11.11 14.82 8.93
CA ALA A 7 10.29 14.45 7.78
C ALA A 7 10.13 15.60 6.78
N VAL A 8 9.85 16.82 7.26
CA VAL A 8 9.80 18.02 6.42
C VAL A 8 11.12 18.22 5.70
N HIS A 9 12.21 18.20 6.45
CA HIS A 9 13.54 18.46 5.90
C HIS A 9 13.92 17.43 4.83
N ALA A 10 13.62 16.14 5.05
CA ALA A 10 13.87 15.11 4.07
C ALA A 10 13.11 15.36 2.75
N VAL A 11 11.87 15.85 2.83
CA VAL A 11 11.06 16.17 1.64
C VAL A 11 11.56 17.44 0.96
N GLU A 12 11.87 18.50 1.70
CA GLU A 12 12.46 19.73 1.14
C GLU A 12 13.76 19.46 0.38
N GLU A 13 14.65 18.63 0.92
CA GLU A 13 15.87 18.21 0.22
C GLU A 13 15.58 17.45 -1.08
N GLN A 14 14.54 16.61 -1.09
CA GLN A 14 14.13 15.88 -2.28
C GLN A 14 13.53 16.82 -3.34
N LEU A 15 12.67 17.75 -2.94
CA LEU A 15 12.07 18.74 -3.83
C LEU A 15 13.14 19.63 -4.47
N GLU A 16 14.14 20.06 -3.70
CA GLU A 16 15.27 20.84 -4.22
C GLU A 16 16.12 20.03 -5.22
N ARG A 17 16.31 18.72 -4.97
CA ARG A 17 16.99 17.82 -5.90
C ARG A 17 16.23 17.71 -7.21
N GLU A 18 14.93 17.43 -7.15
CA GLU A 18 14.08 17.30 -8.33
C GLU A 18 14.07 18.59 -9.14
N TYR A 19 13.92 19.74 -8.47
CA TYR A 19 13.99 21.04 -9.12
C TYR A 19 15.30 21.22 -9.91
N ARG A 20 16.45 20.90 -9.31
CA ARG A 20 17.75 20.98 -9.99
C ARG A 20 17.86 20.02 -11.18
N GLU A 21 17.35 18.80 -11.05
CA GLU A 21 17.36 17.79 -12.11
C GLU A 21 16.52 18.24 -13.31
N TRP A 22 15.30 18.73 -13.08
CA TRP A 22 14.43 19.27 -14.14
C TRP A 22 15.05 20.49 -14.82
N ARG A 23 15.65 21.41 -14.04
CA ARG A 23 16.39 22.56 -14.59
C ARG A 23 17.54 22.12 -15.47
N ALA A 24 18.31 21.12 -15.05
CA ALA A 24 19.44 20.59 -15.82
C ALA A 24 18.98 19.90 -17.11
N ALA A 25 17.79 19.28 -17.09
CA ALA A 25 17.16 18.68 -18.27
C ALA A 25 16.56 19.71 -19.25
N GLY A 26 16.64 21.01 -18.95
CA GLY A 26 16.09 22.08 -19.79
C GLY A 26 14.56 22.14 -19.79
N VAL A 27 13.91 21.48 -18.84
CA VAL A 27 12.47 21.56 -18.61
C VAL A 27 12.18 22.79 -17.74
N ASP A 28 11.05 23.45 -17.97
CA ASP A 28 10.62 24.57 -17.12
C ASP A 28 10.24 24.05 -15.72
N ALA A 29 11.26 24.00 -14.85
CA ALA A 29 11.11 23.45 -13.52
C ALA A 29 10.35 24.43 -12.63
N VAL A 30 9.28 23.93 -12.02
CA VAL A 30 8.50 24.68 -11.04
C VAL A 30 9.14 24.49 -9.67
N ARG A 31 9.38 25.60 -8.96
CA ARG A 31 9.86 25.55 -7.59
C ARG A 31 8.72 25.17 -6.65
N THR A 32 8.97 24.22 -5.76
CA THR A 32 7.96 23.62 -4.87
C THR A 32 8.35 23.74 -3.41
N THR A 33 7.35 23.83 -2.54
CA THR A 33 7.51 23.93 -1.09
C THR A 33 6.52 23.02 -0.37
N VAL A 34 6.89 22.58 0.83
CA VAL A 34 6.00 21.82 1.72
C VAL A 34 4.87 22.73 2.20
N VAL A 35 3.63 22.27 2.10
CA VAL A 35 2.45 23.02 2.53
C VAL A 35 1.75 22.42 3.73
N ASP A 36 1.89 21.11 3.96
CA ASP A 36 1.26 20.44 5.09
C ASP A 36 1.98 19.14 5.47
N VAL A 37 1.84 18.75 6.73
CA VAL A 37 2.39 17.52 7.29
C VAL A 37 1.40 16.89 8.25
N GLU A 38 0.87 15.74 7.87
CA GLU A 38 -0.10 14.99 8.66
C GLU A 38 0.56 13.75 9.30
N PRO A 39 0.32 13.49 10.60
CA PRO A 39 0.75 12.27 11.25
C PRO A 39 -0.12 11.09 10.81
N HIS A 40 0.51 10.02 10.31
CA HIS A 40 -0.11 8.72 10.15
C HIS A 40 0.54 7.69 11.08
N GLU A 41 -0.10 6.54 11.33
CA GLU A 41 0.47 5.55 12.24
C GLU A 41 1.80 4.95 11.74
N LEU A 42 1.98 4.88 10.42
CA LEU A 42 3.17 4.31 9.78
C LEU A 42 4.21 5.38 9.40
N VAL A 43 3.73 6.54 8.94
CA VAL A 43 4.52 7.55 8.20
C VAL A 43 4.14 8.97 8.61
N TRP A 44 4.95 9.94 8.23
CA TRP A 44 4.52 11.32 8.04
C TRP A 44 4.07 11.48 6.59
N ILE A 45 2.84 11.97 6.39
CA ILE A 45 2.33 12.32 5.06
C ILE A 45 2.68 13.79 4.83
N VAL A 46 3.51 14.07 3.82
CA VAL A 46 4.03 15.41 3.55
C VAL A 46 3.53 15.89 2.19
N SER A 47 2.67 16.91 2.24
CA SER A 47 2.09 17.53 1.06
C SER A 47 2.93 18.72 0.60
N TYR A 48 3.05 18.91 -0.71
CA TYR A 48 3.81 20.01 -1.31
C TYR A 48 3.03 20.66 -2.45
N GLN A 49 3.44 21.88 -2.81
CA GLN A 49 2.81 22.66 -3.87
C GLN A 49 3.82 23.64 -4.49
N SER A 50 3.50 24.21 -5.65
CA SER A 50 4.26 25.31 -6.25
C SER A 50 4.36 26.50 -5.28
N GLU A 51 5.56 27.04 -5.12
CA GLU A 51 5.77 28.29 -4.37
C GLU A 51 4.96 29.45 -4.96
N GLU A 52 4.83 29.51 -6.29
CA GLU A 52 4.09 30.56 -6.99
C GLU A 52 2.59 30.47 -6.67
N TYR A 53 2.02 29.27 -6.69
CA TYR A 53 0.63 29.05 -6.31
C TYR A 53 0.39 29.42 -4.85
N VAL A 54 1.24 28.96 -3.93
CA VAL A 54 1.11 29.28 -2.49
C VAL A 54 1.15 30.78 -2.24
N ARG A 55 2.01 31.51 -2.97
CA ARG A 55 2.15 32.97 -2.83
C ARG A 55 0.99 33.76 -3.45
N THR A 56 0.49 33.33 -4.62
CA THR A 56 -0.41 34.15 -5.45
C THR A 56 -1.85 33.64 -5.53
N GLY A 57 -2.07 32.36 -5.22
CA GLY A 57 -3.33 31.67 -5.47
C GLY A 57 -3.66 31.46 -6.95
N ASN A 58 -2.74 31.77 -7.87
CA ASN A 58 -2.99 31.64 -9.31
C ASN A 58 -2.99 30.15 -9.70
N THR A 59 -4.17 29.65 -10.07
CA THR A 59 -4.39 28.24 -10.42
C THR A 59 -3.61 27.77 -11.64
N ALA A 60 -3.07 28.68 -12.46
CA ALA A 60 -2.14 28.32 -13.54
C ALA A 60 -0.85 27.65 -13.02
N PHE A 61 -0.48 27.85 -11.75
CA PHE A 61 0.67 27.24 -11.10
C PHE A 61 0.29 26.10 -10.14
N LEU A 62 -1.00 25.71 -10.10
CA LEU A 62 -1.44 24.60 -9.29
C LEU A 62 -0.84 23.29 -9.83
N LEU A 63 -0.08 22.59 -9.00
CA LEU A 63 0.32 21.21 -9.27
C LEU A 63 -0.89 20.30 -9.02
N ALA A 64 -1.37 19.69 -10.08
CA ALA A 64 -2.45 18.71 -10.07
C ALA A 64 -1.89 17.30 -10.35
N GLY A 65 -2.44 16.29 -9.66
CA GLY A 65 -2.09 14.88 -9.88
C GLY A 65 -0.86 14.37 -9.12
N GLY A 66 -0.01 15.27 -8.60
CA GLY A 66 1.07 14.92 -7.68
C GLY A 66 0.50 14.49 -6.33
N GLY A 67 0.77 13.27 -5.90
CA GLY A 67 0.45 12.83 -4.54
C GLY A 67 1.55 13.21 -3.54
N PRO A 68 1.29 13.03 -2.23
CA PRO A 68 2.22 13.40 -1.18
C PRO A 68 3.44 12.48 -1.13
N TYR A 69 4.47 12.95 -0.43
CA TYR A 69 5.54 12.10 0.05
C TYR A 69 5.13 11.39 1.34
N LEU A 70 5.62 10.17 1.52
CA LEU A 70 5.53 9.43 2.76
C LEU A 70 6.93 9.30 3.36
N VAL A 71 7.09 9.72 4.61
CA VAL A 71 8.35 9.54 5.36
C VAL A 71 8.15 8.53 6.46
N ASP A 72 8.92 7.44 6.42
CA ASP A 72 8.84 6.36 7.39
C ASP A 72 9.16 6.85 8.82
N ARG A 73 8.24 6.62 9.77
CA ARG A 73 8.43 7.07 11.16
C ARG A 73 9.50 6.30 11.93
N VAL A 74 9.94 5.13 11.45
CA VAL A 74 10.92 4.29 12.13
C VAL A 74 12.32 4.61 11.61
N ASP A 75 12.54 4.47 10.30
CA ASP A 75 13.85 4.52 9.66
C ASP A 75 14.09 5.75 8.76
N GLY A 76 13.06 6.56 8.53
CA GLY A 76 13.13 7.78 7.71
C GLY A 76 13.19 7.53 6.20
N GLY A 77 12.85 6.34 5.73
CA GLY A 77 12.69 6.06 4.30
C GLY A 77 11.73 7.05 3.63
N LEU A 78 12.09 7.50 2.43
CA LEU A 78 11.28 8.43 1.65
C LEU A 78 10.60 7.70 0.50
N HIS A 79 9.29 7.82 0.45
CA HIS A 79 8.44 7.19 -0.54
C HIS A 79 7.47 8.20 -1.15
N ARG A 80 6.89 7.85 -2.30
CA ARG A 80 5.92 8.67 -3.01
C ARG A 80 4.70 7.82 -3.35
N ILE A 81 3.53 8.44 -3.28
CA ILE A 81 2.26 7.82 -3.72
C ILE A 81 1.54 8.76 -4.68
N GLY A 82 0.67 8.21 -5.53
CA GLY A 82 -0.24 9.00 -6.36
C GLY A 82 -1.36 9.64 -5.53
N VAL A 83 -1.96 10.72 -6.05
CA VAL A 83 -3.06 11.43 -5.38
C VAL A 83 -4.29 10.54 -5.15
N VAL A 84 -4.59 9.62 -6.07
CA VAL A 84 -5.72 8.68 -5.95
C VAL A 84 -5.47 7.71 -4.79
N SER A 85 -4.28 7.13 -4.73
CA SER A 85 -3.86 6.26 -3.64
C SER A 85 -3.93 6.97 -2.28
N ALA A 86 -3.46 8.23 -2.22
CA ALA A 86 -3.52 9.04 -1.00
C ALA A 86 -4.96 9.29 -0.52
N VAL A 87 -5.88 9.61 -1.42
CA VAL A 87 -7.29 9.92 -1.09
C VAL A 87 -8.06 8.65 -0.69
N THR A 88 -7.77 7.51 -1.32
CA THR A 88 -8.47 6.24 -1.06
C THR A 88 -7.88 5.45 0.09
N GLY A 89 -6.63 5.71 0.47
CA GLY A 89 -5.87 4.92 1.45
C GLY A 89 -5.29 3.62 0.89
N ALA A 90 -5.39 3.37 -0.43
CA ALA A 90 -4.95 2.12 -1.05
C ALA A 90 -3.46 1.82 -0.86
N TRP A 91 -2.64 2.85 -0.67
CA TRP A 91 -1.20 2.71 -0.42
C TRP A 91 -0.86 1.93 0.85
N GLU A 92 -1.75 1.90 1.85
CA GLU A 92 -1.42 1.42 3.19
C GLU A 92 -1.05 -0.06 3.24
N ASP A 93 -1.79 -0.90 2.52
CA ASP A 93 -1.55 -2.35 2.52
C ASP A 93 -0.27 -2.70 1.76
N ASP A 94 0.02 -2.01 0.65
CA ASP A 94 1.30 -2.11 -0.05
C ASP A 94 2.46 -1.63 0.84
N TYR A 95 2.28 -0.52 1.57
CA TYR A 95 3.28 -0.02 2.49
C TYR A 95 3.57 -0.99 3.63
N ARG A 96 2.52 -1.51 4.28
CA ARG A 96 2.68 -2.50 5.37
C ARG A 96 3.37 -3.75 4.85
N SER A 97 2.89 -4.33 3.76
CA SER A 97 3.38 -5.61 3.24
C SER A 97 4.77 -5.49 2.60
N ARG A 98 4.93 -4.66 1.56
CA ARG A 98 6.14 -4.63 0.73
C ARG A 98 7.23 -3.75 1.33
N ILE A 99 6.88 -2.59 1.87
CA ILE A 99 7.88 -1.64 2.41
C ILE A 99 8.30 -2.05 3.81
N ARG A 100 7.34 -2.34 4.70
CA ARG A 100 7.62 -2.67 6.10
C ARG A 100 7.75 -4.16 6.41
N GLY A 101 7.36 -5.05 5.49
CA GLY A 101 7.35 -6.49 5.73
C GLY A 101 6.39 -6.91 6.86
N LEU A 102 5.39 -6.09 7.16
CA LEU A 102 4.38 -6.36 8.18
C LEU A 102 3.31 -7.30 7.61
N PRO A 103 2.79 -8.22 8.44
CA PRO A 103 1.67 -9.05 8.02
C PRO A 103 0.43 -8.18 7.78
N VAL A 104 -0.12 -8.26 6.57
CA VAL A 104 -1.40 -7.65 6.22
C VAL A 104 -2.45 -8.76 6.17
N ARG A 105 -3.57 -8.56 6.85
CA ARG A 105 -4.72 -9.48 6.78
C ARG A 105 -5.35 -9.34 5.40
N THR A 106 -5.43 -10.45 4.68
CA THR A 106 -5.97 -10.53 3.32
C THR A 106 -7.38 -11.12 3.32
N ALA A 107 -8.09 -11.00 2.19
CA ALA A 107 -9.36 -11.68 1.96
C ALA A 107 -9.24 -13.22 2.09
N VAL A 108 -8.03 -13.78 1.89
CA VAL A 108 -7.74 -15.21 2.10
C VAL A 108 -7.74 -15.54 3.60
N ASP A 109 -7.22 -14.67 4.46
CA ASP A 109 -7.26 -14.86 5.91
C ASP A 109 -8.70 -14.84 6.43
N GLU A 110 -9.53 -13.92 5.92
CA GLU A 110 -10.96 -13.88 6.24
C GLU A 110 -11.70 -15.14 5.76
N LEU A 111 -11.37 -15.63 4.56
CA LEU A 111 -11.87 -16.90 4.07
C LEU A 111 -11.47 -18.04 5.03
N HIS A 112 -10.21 -18.09 5.47
CA HIS A 112 -9.73 -19.14 6.38
C HIS A 112 -10.49 -19.12 7.71
N ASP A 113 -10.67 -17.94 8.31
CA ASP A 113 -11.41 -17.79 9.57
C ASP A 113 -12.88 -18.22 9.40
N ALA A 114 -13.53 -17.81 8.32
CA ALA A 114 -14.91 -18.22 8.01
C ALA A 114 -15.04 -19.73 7.82
N LEU A 115 -14.10 -20.37 7.10
CA LEU A 115 -14.12 -21.81 6.87
C LEU A 115 -13.85 -22.60 8.14
N ARG A 116 -12.93 -22.15 9.00
CA ARG A 116 -12.69 -22.75 10.31
C ARG A 116 -13.93 -22.67 11.18
N ALA A 117 -14.58 -21.51 11.23
CA ALA A 117 -15.83 -21.33 11.98
C ALA A 117 -16.94 -22.29 11.50
N VAL A 118 -17.13 -22.42 10.18
CA VAL A 118 -18.12 -23.35 9.61
C VAL A 118 -17.76 -24.81 9.88
N ALA A 119 -16.47 -25.18 9.76
CA ALA A 119 -16.01 -26.53 10.01
C ALA A 119 -16.26 -26.95 11.46
N THR A 120 -16.00 -26.05 12.42
CA THR A 120 -16.27 -26.27 13.84
C THR A 120 -17.77 -26.39 14.13
N ALA A 121 -18.59 -25.52 13.54
CA ALA A 121 -20.02 -25.47 13.85
C ALA A 121 -20.86 -26.54 13.14
N ARG A 122 -20.50 -26.90 11.90
CA ARG A 122 -21.35 -27.72 11.00
C ARG A 122 -20.59 -28.87 10.34
N GLY A 123 -19.30 -29.02 10.65
CA GLY A 123 -18.47 -30.08 10.10
C GLY A 123 -17.86 -29.75 8.73
N ARG A 124 -16.84 -30.53 8.38
CA ARG A 124 -15.97 -30.32 7.21
C ARG A 124 -16.73 -30.19 5.89
N LEU A 125 -17.75 -31.01 5.63
CA LEU A 125 -18.47 -30.99 4.36
C LEU A 125 -19.24 -29.67 4.14
N HIS A 126 -19.72 -29.04 5.22
CA HIS A 126 -20.36 -27.72 5.12
C HIS A 126 -19.33 -26.63 4.81
N ALA A 127 -18.12 -26.71 5.36
CA ALA A 127 -17.03 -25.81 5.01
C ALA A 127 -16.60 -25.98 3.55
N VAL A 128 -16.50 -27.22 3.04
CA VAL A 128 -16.23 -27.48 1.62
C VAL A 128 -17.31 -26.87 0.72
N ARG A 129 -18.58 -26.99 1.10
CA ARG A 129 -19.68 -26.37 0.35
C ARG A 129 -19.62 -24.84 0.40
N ALA A 130 -19.25 -24.26 1.53
CA ALA A 130 -19.08 -22.81 1.68
C ALA A 130 -17.92 -22.29 0.83
N LEU A 131 -16.77 -22.98 0.86
CA LEU A 131 -15.61 -22.68 0.02
C LEU A 131 -15.99 -22.65 -1.46
N ARG A 132 -16.64 -23.71 -1.96
CA ARG A 132 -17.03 -23.79 -3.39
C ARG A 132 -18.07 -22.75 -3.83
N ARG A 133 -18.83 -22.18 -2.90
CA ARG A 133 -19.73 -21.05 -3.23
C ARG A 133 -18.94 -19.76 -3.44
N LYS A 134 -17.86 -19.56 -2.68
CA LYS A 134 -16.98 -18.39 -2.82
C LYS A 134 -15.96 -18.56 -3.95
N LEU A 135 -15.40 -19.76 -4.10
CA LEU A 135 -14.40 -20.14 -5.08
C LEU A 135 -14.93 -21.28 -5.97
N PRO A 136 -15.81 -20.98 -6.94
CA PRO A 136 -16.38 -21.98 -7.83
C PRO A 136 -15.36 -22.59 -8.79
N VAL A 137 -14.20 -21.93 -8.99
CA VAL A 137 -13.08 -22.44 -9.79
C VAL A 137 -12.49 -23.74 -9.23
N LEU A 138 -12.60 -23.97 -7.92
CA LEU A 138 -12.10 -25.18 -7.29
C LEU A 138 -13.04 -26.36 -7.55
N SER A 139 -12.47 -27.46 -8.04
CA SER A 139 -13.18 -28.73 -8.17
C SER A 139 -13.59 -29.29 -6.80
N PRO A 140 -14.53 -30.25 -6.74
CA PRO A 140 -14.91 -30.89 -5.49
C PRO A 140 -13.75 -31.51 -4.72
N ALA A 141 -12.80 -32.13 -5.43
CA ALA A 141 -11.63 -32.76 -4.83
C ALA A 141 -10.65 -31.71 -4.28
N GLU A 142 -10.39 -30.64 -5.03
CA GLU A 142 -9.52 -29.55 -4.60
C GLU A 142 -10.11 -28.81 -3.40
N ALA A 143 -11.42 -28.52 -3.39
CA ALA A 143 -12.06 -27.88 -2.24
C ALA A 143 -12.00 -28.76 -0.98
N LEU A 144 -12.13 -30.09 -1.13
CA LEU A 144 -11.95 -31.03 -0.02
C LEU A 144 -10.51 -31.04 0.50
N ALA A 145 -9.53 -31.06 -0.41
CA ALA A 145 -8.10 -30.98 -0.07
C ALA A 145 -7.77 -29.65 0.63
N TYR A 146 -8.30 -28.53 0.14
CA TYR A 146 -8.14 -27.20 0.73
C TYR A 146 -8.61 -27.18 2.18
N VAL A 147 -9.88 -27.54 2.43
CA VAL A 147 -10.45 -27.49 3.79
C VAL A 147 -9.76 -28.51 4.71
N SER A 148 -9.41 -29.69 4.20
CA SER A 148 -8.70 -30.69 5.01
C SER A 148 -7.32 -30.19 5.41
N GLY A 149 -6.57 -29.59 4.49
CA GLY A 149 -5.29 -28.94 4.78
C GLY A 149 -5.44 -27.80 5.78
N LEU A 150 -6.43 -26.93 5.59
CA LEU A 150 -6.72 -25.83 6.50
C LEU A 150 -6.99 -26.31 7.94
N THR A 151 -7.76 -27.40 8.10
CA THR A 151 -8.01 -28.00 9.43
C THR A 151 -6.81 -28.73 10.01
N ALA A 152 -5.91 -29.23 9.15
CA ALA A 152 -4.67 -29.89 9.55
C ALA A 152 -3.51 -28.90 9.82
N GLY A 153 -3.71 -27.61 9.55
CA GLY A 153 -2.75 -26.54 9.84
C GLY A 153 -2.17 -25.84 8.61
N THR A 154 -2.13 -26.51 7.45
CA THR A 154 -1.51 -25.96 6.23
C THR A 154 -2.31 -26.33 4.99
N VAL A 155 -2.70 -25.32 4.21
CA VAL A 155 -3.34 -25.49 2.90
C VAL A 155 -2.28 -25.83 1.84
N PRO A 156 -2.56 -26.75 0.89
CA PRO A 156 -1.65 -27.01 -0.23
C PRO A 156 -1.34 -25.72 -1.02
N ALA A 157 -0.05 -25.45 -1.27
CA ALA A 157 0.42 -24.18 -1.84
C ALA A 157 -0.27 -23.79 -3.16
N HIS A 158 -0.37 -24.73 -4.12
CA HIS A 158 -1.04 -24.48 -5.40
C HIS A 158 -2.53 -24.11 -5.26
N LEU A 159 -3.22 -24.61 -4.23
CA LEU A 159 -4.61 -24.23 -3.98
C LEU A 159 -4.73 -22.89 -3.26
N LEU A 160 -3.75 -22.57 -2.41
CA LEU A 160 -3.63 -21.25 -1.80
C LEU A 160 -3.37 -20.19 -2.88
N GLU A 161 -2.50 -20.46 -3.85
CA GLU A 161 -2.23 -19.58 -5.00
C GLU A 161 -3.51 -19.29 -5.80
N VAL A 162 -4.32 -20.32 -6.10
CA VAL A 162 -5.62 -20.13 -6.77
C VAL A 162 -6.55 -19.26 -5.92
N ALA A 163 -6.68 -19.54 -4.61
CA ALA A 163 -7.52 -18.73 -3.74
C ALA A 163 -7.04 -17.27 -3.63
N THR A 164 -5.73 -17.04 -3.58
CA THR A 164 -5.14 -15.70 -3.58
C THR A 164 -5.45 -14.98 -4.89
N GLY A 165 -5.23 -15.62 -6.04
CA GLY A 165 -5.49 -15.00 -7.35
C GLY A 165 -6.96 -14.66 -7.59
N GLU A 166 -7.89 -15.39 -6.97
CA GLU A 166 -9.33 -15.13 -7.08
C GLU A 166 -9.86 -14.11 -6.05
N LEU A 167 -9.22 -13.98 -4.88
CA LEU A 167 -9.74 -13.17 -3.76
C LEU A 167 -8.96 -11.90 -3.48
N VAL A 168 -7.68 -11.87 -3.86
CA VAL A 168 -6.82 -10.70 -3.64
C VAL A 168 -6.67 -10.02 -4.98
N GLU A 169 -7.30 -8.85 -5.10
CA GLU A 169 -7.13 -8.01 -6.28
C GLU A 169 -5.64 -7.67 -6.43
N PRO A 170 -5.06 -7.86 -7.63
CA PRO A 170 -3.70 -7.40 -7.87
C PRO A 170 -3.60 -5.90 -7.57
N LEU A 171 -2.51 -5.50 -6.91
CA LEU A 171 -2.23 -4.09 -6.67
C LEU A 171 -2.17 -3.35 -8.01
N ASP A 172 -3.04 -2.35 -8.19
CA ASP A 172 -2.94 -1.44 -9.32
C ASP A 172 -1.61 -0.66 -9.18
N PRO A 173 -0.74 -0.64 -10.20
CA PRO A 173 0.49 0.15 -10.17
C PRO A 173 0.28 1.63 -9.83
N VAL A 174 -0.89 2.20 -10.11
CA VAL A 174 -1.26 3.58 -9.73
C VAL A 174 -1.39 3.75 -8.22
N ASP A 175 -1.75 2.68 -7.51
CA ASP A 175 -1.92 2.66 -6.06
C ASP A 175 -0.62 2.34 -5.31
N ALA A 176 0.38 1.82 -6.02
CA ALA A 176 1.63 1.35 -5.45
C ALA A 176 2.49 2.48 -4.87
N VAL A 177 3.16 2.17 -3.76
CA VAL A 177 4.16 3.02 -3.12
C VAL A 177 5.47 2.96 -3.89
N GLU A 178 5.99 4.10 -4.31
CA GLU A 178 7.30 4.21 -4.93
C GLU A 178 8.35 4.55 -3.88
N THR A 179 9.42 3.75 -3.77
CA THR A 179 10.56 4.10 -2.92
C THR A 179 11.48 5.06 -3.65
N VAL A 180 11.56 6.29 -3.14
CA VAL A 180 12.43 7.35 -3.68
C VAL A 180 13.82 7.22 -3.08
N ARG A 181 13.90 7.05 -1.75
CA ARG A 181 15.15 6.79 -1.03
C ARG A 181 14.91 5.79 0.10
N PRO A 182 15.71 4.73 0.21
CA PRO A 182 15.57 3.78 1.32
C PRO A 182 15.89 4.44 2.66
N GLY A 183 15.27 3.94 3.73
CA GLY A 183 15.55 4.37 5.10
C GLY A 183 16.92 3.91 5.60
N ARG A 184 17.29 4.35 6.80
CA ARG A 184 18.52 3.90 7.45
C ARG A 184 18.46 2.38 7.70
N PRO A 185 19.54 1.63 7.45
CA PRO A 185 19.57 0.21 7.80
C PRO A 185 19.32 0.04 9.30
N ARG A 186 18.49 -0.96 9.62
CA ARG A 186 18.16 -1.35 11.00
C ARG A 186 19.32 -2.09 11.65
#